data_AF-A0A3M1MKV1-F1
#
_entry.id   AF-A0A3M1MKV1-F1
#
_cell.length_a   1.000
_cell.length_b   1.000
_cell.length_c   1.000
_cell.angle_alpha   90.00
_cell.angle_beta   90.00
_cell.angle_gamma   90.00
#
_symmetry.space_group_name_H-M   'P 1'
#
loop_
_entity.id
_entity.type
_entity.pdbx_description
1 polymer ?
#
loop_
_entity_poly.entity_id
_entity_poly.type
_entity_poly.pdbx_seq_one_letter_code
_entity_poly.pdbx_strand_id
1 'polypeptide(L)'
;MSLSDPSPPAIVRADDSPKPLSRLPPGTVVEPPAEQGWNAVLLVARPRLASGDVDAIPSTIAATVRKFALTLMARTEREERAGQPAYRLVDVGVGYSMDHDGKLIVVSGDTAEEQGIPLGFIERQLLKENEKQLSATRIVARTSTLLLFDVPAIMLFEGQHQDFIMRHFVWIDRRSGVHSMLVWLIDPSENDHLKLTDKPMRWVPAGTREERRIHVDASTFLLGGIPTERSFALEDLPPGRDVAWTPDARKYASLSRFSTDQLRALVEALNGALHRFRNAQLDRERPISK
;
A
#
# COMPACT_ATOMS: atom_id res chain seq x y z
N MET A 1 21.60 -17.47 -9.94
CA MET A 1 21.81 -16.41 -8.91
C MET A 1 21.28 -16.94 -7.59
N SER A 2 22.18 -17.34 -6.67
CA SER A 2 21.79 -17.95 -5.39
C SER A 2 21.48 -16.84 -4.37
N LEU A 3 20.20 -16.70 -3.99
CA LEU A 3 19.78 -15.83 -2.90
C LEU A 3 19.86 -16.67 -1.61
N SER A 4 20.88 -16.38 -0.82
CA SER A 4 21.11 -16.90 0.52
C SER A 4 19.88 -16.68 1.41
N ASP A 5 19.58 -17.63 2.29
CA ASP A 5 18.53 -17.51 3.30
C ASP A 5 18.60 -16.16 4.02
N PRO A 6 17.50 -15.39 4.10
CA PRO A 6 17.51 -14.10 4.78
C PRO A 6 17.80 -14.34 6.26
N SER A 7 18.91 -13.79 6.75
CA SER A 7 19.19 -13.78 8.18
C SER A 7 18.03 -13.10 8.92
N PRO A 8 17.51 -13.69 10.02
CA PRO A 8 16.36 -13.14 10.71
C PRO A 8 16.68 -11.72 11.22
N PRO A 9 15.78 -10.74 11.01
CA PRO A 9 16.05 -9.36 11.36
C PRO A 9 16.21 -9.18 12.87
N ALA A 10 17.05 -8.23 13.27
CA ALA A 10 17.05 -7.72 14.64
C ALA A 10 15.72 -6.98 14.85
N ILE A 11 14.87 -7.55 15.71
CA ILE A 11 13.53 -7.05 15.99
C ILE A 11 13.66 -5.91 17.01
N VAL A 12 13.26 -4.71 16.61
CA VAL A 12 13.03 -3.59 17.52
C VAL A 12 11.62 -3.78 18.08
N ARG A 13 11.45 -3.61 19.40
CA ARG A 13 10.21 -3.89 20.14
C ARG A 13 8.98 -3.40 19.38
N ALA A 14 7.96 -4.26 19.28
CA ALA A 14 6.62 -3.84 18.89
C ALA A 14 6.14 -2.76 19.87
N ASP A 15 5.68 -1.63 19.34
CA ASP A 15 5.16 -0.51 20.12
C ASP A 15 3.68 -0.78 20.43
N ASP A 16 3.26 -0.61 21.69
CA ASP A 16 1.90 -0.96 22.16
C ASP A 16 0.84 0.08 21.79
N SER A 17 1.22 1.20 21.16
CA SER A 17 0.30 2.26 20.71
C SER A 17 0.16 2.30 19.18
N PRO A 18 -1.06 2.36 18.62
CA PRO A 18 -1.25 2.48 17.17
C PRO A 18 -0.68 3.80 16.67
N LYS A 19 0.47 3.76 15.99
CA LYS A 19 1.08 4.95 15.39
C LYS A 19 0.51 5.21 14.00
N PRO A 20 0.19 6.46 13.64
CA PRO A 20 -0.14 6.77 12.26
C PRO A 20 1.04 6.48 11.34
N LEU A 21 0.76 6.10 10.10
CA LEU A 21 1.80 6.03 9.07
C LEU A 21 2.33 7.44 8.77
N SER A 22 3.63 7.55 8.53
CA SER A 22 4.26 8.82 8.19
C SER A 22 3.64 9.45 6.95
N ARG A 23 3.52 10.77 6.95
CA ARG A 23 3.07 11.51 5.77
C ARG A 23 4.25 11.86 4.90
N LEU A 24 4.09 11.75 3.58
CA LEU A 24 5.05 12.33 2.66
C LEU A 24 4.94 13.85 2.73
N PRO A 25 6.05 14.59 2.93
CA PRO A 25 6.02 16.05 2.89
C PRO A 25 5.55 16.56 1.53
N PRO A 26 4.68 17.57 1.48
CA PRO A 26 4.38 18.28 0.23
C PRO A 26 5.68 18.76 -0.43
N GLY A 27 5.75 18.73 -1.76
CA GLY A 27 6.96 19.06 -2.53
C GLY A 27 7.91 17.88 -2.75
N THR A 28 7.65 16.72 -2.12
CA THR A 28 8.44 15.51 -2.37
C THR A 28 8.25 15.04 -3.82
N VAL A 29 9.35 14.88 -4.56
CA VAL A 29 9.33 14.34 -5.92
C VAL A 29 9.21 12.81 -5.89
N VAL A 30 8.27 12.25 -6.64
CA VAL A 30 7.94 10.82 -6.66
C VAL A 30 8.73 10.08 -7.74
N GLU A 31 10.06 10.21 -7.67
CA GLU A 31 11.00 9.55 -8.57
C GLU A 31 12.30 9.20 -7.83
N PRO A 32 12.85 7.98 -8.00
CA PRO A 32 14.21 7.68 -7.59
C PRO A 32 15.21 8.15 -8.67
N PRO A 33 16.49 8.40 -8.32
CA PRO A 33 17.03 8.36 -6.97
C PRO A 33 16.88 9.72 -6.26
N ALA A 34 16.37 9.70 -5.03
CA ALA A 34 16.64 10.78 -4.09
C ALA A 34 17.86 10.39 -3.25
N GLU A 35 18.90 11.20 -3.22
CA GLU A 35 20.11 10.90 -2.44
C GLU A 35 19.83 10.89 -0.93
N GLN A 36 18.80 11.61 -0.49
CA GLN A 36 18.37 11.70 0.91
C GLN A 36 16.84 11.75 0.99
N GLY A 37 16.27 11.27 2.11
CA GLY A 37 14.83 11.31 2.35
C GLY A 37 14.06 10.14 1.72
N TRP A 38 12.93 10.43 1.07
CA TRP A 38 12.05 9.43 0.46
C TRP A 38 12.64 8.96 -0.88
N ASN A 39 13.41 7.88 -0.84
CA ASN A 39 14.31 7.49 -1.94
C ASN A 39 13.93 6.22 -2.69
N ALA A 40 12.82 5.56 -2.32
CA ALA A 40 12.29 4.42 -3.03
C ALA A 40 10.77 4.54 -3.22
N VAL A 41 10.31 4.56 -4.47
CA VAL A 41 8.88 4.50 -4.78
C VAL A 41 8.39 3.07 -4.58
N LEU A 42 7.34 2.88 -3.78
CA LEU A 42 6.72 1.57 -3.56
C LEU A 42 5.51 1.37 -4.47
N LEU A 43 4.60 2.36 -4.47
CA LEU A 43 3.36 2.33 -5.23
C LEU A 43 2.94 3.75 -5.62
N VAL A 44 2.49 3.92 -6.86
CA VAL A 44 1.75 5.09 -7.33
C VAL A 44 0.45 4.60 -7.95
N ALA A 45 -0.68 4.93 -7.32
CA ALA A 45 -2.01 4.47 -7.66
C ALA A 45 -2.85 5.65 -8.19
N ARG A 46 -3.07 5.71 -9.50
CA ARG A 46 -3.90 6.73 -10.15
C ARG A 46 -5.35 6.26 -10.20
N PRO A 47 -6.30 6.95 -9.55
CA PRO A 47 -7.69 6.52 -9.55
C PRO A 47 -8.31 6.61 -10.94
N ARG A 48 -9.12 5.61 -11.28
CA ARG A 48 -9.94 5.55 -12.48
C ARG A 48 -11.33 5.04 -12.13
N LEU A 49 -12.34 5.89 -12.31
CA LEU A 49 -13.75 5.47 -12.31
C LEU A 49 -13.94 4.48 -13.46
N ALA A 50 -14.23 3.22 -13.12
CA ALA A 50 -14.05 2.10 -14.03
C ALA A 50 -15.31 1.28 -14.28
N SER A 51 -16.26 1.26 -13.33
CA SER A 51 -17.52 0.53 -13.43
C SER A 51 -18.59 1.09 -12.48
N GLY A 52 -19.82 0.58 -12.57
CA GLY A 52 -20.97 1.09 -11.83
C GLY A 52 -21.58 2.34 -12.49
N ASP A 53 -22.13 3.24 -11.67
CA ASP A 53 -22.84 4.45 -12.11
C ASP A 53 -21.87 5.60 -12.45
N VAL A 54 -20.83 5.32 -13.23
CA VAL A 54 -19.78 6.30 -13.57
C VAL A 54 -20.33 7.55 -14.26
N ASP A 55 -21.39 7.39 -15.05
CA ASP A 55 -22.05 8.48 -15.80
C ASP A 55 -22.90 9.38 -14.90
N ALA A 56 -23.19 8.96 -13.66
CA ALA A 56 -23.87 9.79 -12.67
C ALA A 56 -22.94 10.82 -12.01
N ILE A 57 -21.61 10.67 -12.18
CA ILE A 57 -20.62 11.60 -11.62
C ILE A 57 -20.47 12.82 -12.53
N PRO A 58 -20.61 14.05 -11.99
CA PRO A 58 -20.33 15.27 -12.74
C PRO A 58 -18.92 15.24 -13.37
N SER A 59 -18.82 15.61 -14.65
CA SER A 59 -17.59 15.54 -15.44
C SER A 59 -16.42 16.30 -14.81
N THR A 60 -16.70 17.41 -14.11
CA THR A 60 -15.71 18.21 -13.36
C THR A 60 -15.11 17.43 -12.19
N ILE A 61 -15.93 16.66 -11.46
CA ILE A 61 -15.47 15.78 -10.37
C ILE A 61 -14.69 14.61 -10.96
N ALA A 62 -15.21 13.96 -12.00
CA ALA A 62 -14.54 12.85 -12.67
C ALA A 62 -13.14 13.23 -13.21
N ALA A 63 -13.00 14.44 -13.78
CA ALA A 63 -11.72 14.97 -14.23
C ALA A 63 -10.77 15.27 -13.05
N THR A 64 -11.30 15.79 -11.94
CA THR A 64 -10.52 16.14 -10.75
C THR A 64 -9.98 14.90 -10.04
N VAL A 65 -10.77 13.84 -9.90
CA VAL A 65 -10.36 12.57 -9.28
C VAL A 65 -9.07 12.04 -9.90
N ARG A 66 -8.97 12.07 -11.24
CA ARG A 66 -7.82 11.53 -11.99
C ARG A 66 -6.51 12.30 -11.78
N LYS A 67 -6.56 13.51 -11.20
CA LYS A 67 -5.37 14.36 -11.02
C LYS A 67 -4.47 13.91 -9.87
N PHE A 68 -5.05 13.27 -8.85
CA PHE A 68 -4.33 12.90 -7.63
C PHE A 68 -4.06 11.40 -7.59
N ALA A 69 -2.80 11.03 -7.42
CA ALA A 69 -2.36 9.64 -7.26
C ALA A 69 -2.01 9.37 -5.79
N LEU A 70 -2.58 8.31 -5.21
CA LEU A 70 -2.09 7.81 -3.92
C LEU A 70 -0.65 7.31 -4.11
N THR A 71 0.25 7.76 -3.25
CA THR A 71 1.69 7.52 -3.35
C THR A 71 2.22 6.92 -2.06
N LEU A 72 2.91 5.79 -2.19
CA LEU A 72 3.70 5.18 -1.12
C LEU A 72 5.18 5.22 -1.48
N MET A 73 6.00 5.72 -0.56
CA MET A 73 7.45 5.72 -0.70
C MET A 73 8.11 5.17 0.57
N ALA A 74 9.29 4.60 0.42
CA ALA A 74 10.15 4.20 1.52
C ALA A 74 11.34 5.17 1.65
N ARG A 75 11.74 5.39 2.89
CA ARG A 75 13.05 5.97 3.22
C ARG A 75 13.98 4.84 3.63
N THR A 76 15.07 4.71 2.90
CA THR A 76 16.06 3.66 3.07
C THR A 76 17.41 4.26 3.34
N GLU A 77 18.18 3.62 4.23
CA GLU A 77 19.57 3.97 4.44
C GLU A 77 20.46 2.77 4.14
N ARG A 78 21.62 3.07 3.54
CA ARG A 78 22.72 2.14 3.41
C ARG A 78 23.62 2.29 4.64
N GLU A 79 23.89 1.18 5.29
CA GLU A 79 24.80 1.05 6.42
C GLU A 79 25.95 0.11 6.05
N GLU A 80 27.04 0.17 6.81
CA GLU A 80 28.13 -0.81 6.71
C GLU A 80 28.07 -1.76 7.91
N ARG A 81 28.07 -3.07 7.64
CA ARG A 81 28.02 -4.09 8.68
C ARG A 81 29.02 -5.19 8.38
N ALA A 82 29.97 -5.40 9.28
CA ALA A 82 31.05 -6.37 9.11
C ALA A 82 31.80 -6.22 7.76
N GLY A 83 32.05 -4.98 7.33
CA GLY A 83 32.73 -4.66 6.07
C GLY A 83 31.91 -4.91 4.81
N GLN A 84 30.60 -5.17 4.93
CA GLN A 84 29.69 -5.36 3.80
C GLN A 84 28.57 -4.31 3.82
N PRO A 85 28.09 -3.86 2.65
CA PRO A 85 26.92 -3.00 2.60
C PRO A 85 25.70 -3.74 3.12
N ALA A 86 24.95 -3.07 3.98
CA ALA A 86 23.64 -3.50 4.44
C ALA A 86 22.64 -2.35 4.26
N TYR A 87 21.36 -2.68 4.23
CA TYR A 87 20.28 -1.72 4.02
C TYR A 87 19.23 -1.85 5.11
N ARG A 88 18.72 -0.70 5.58
CA ARG A 88 17.65 -0.64 6.58
C ARG A 88 16.46 0.17 6.05
N LEU A 89 15.26 -0.29 6.38
CA LEU A 89 14.01 0.43 6.15
C LEU A 89 13.80 1.41 7.30
N VAL A 90 14.03 2.70 7.03
CA VAL A 90 13.89 3.76 8.02
C VAL A 90 12.45 4.22 8.14
N ASP A 91 11.68 4.24 7.05
CA ASP A 91 10.26 4.54 7.14
C ASP A 91 9.50 4.17 5.87
N VAL A 92 8.17 4.14 5.98
CA VAL A 92 7.24 4.14 4.85
C VAL A 92 6.30 5.33 5.02
N GLY A 93 6.13 6.09 3.95
CA GLY A 93 5.33 7.30 3.94
C GLY A 93 4.23 7.21 2.90
N VAL A 94 3.09 7.85 3.22
CA VAL A 94 1.93 7.95 2.34
C VAL A 94 1.54 9.41 2.09
N GLY A 95 1.15 9.71 0.87
CA GLY A 95 0.62 11.02 0.48
C GLY A 95 -0.11 10.94 -0.86
N TYR A 96 -0.67 12.06 -1.30
CA TYR A 96 -1.19 12.21 -2.65
C TYR A 96 -0.22 13.03 -3.49
N SER A 97 -0.03 12.64 -4.73
CA SER A 97 0.79 13.37 -5.68
C SER A 97 0.00 13.75 -6.92
N MET A 98 0.44 14.79 -7.62
CA MET A 98 -0.11 15.18 -8.91
C MET A 98 1.02 15.53 -9.88
N ASP A 99 0.71 15.49 -11.17
CA ASP A 99 1.62 15.98 -12.18
C ASP A 99 1.73 17.50 -12.08
N HIS A 100 2.96 18.00 -12.00
CA HIS A 100 3.30 19.41 -12.06
C HIS A 100 4.61 19.54 -12.86
N ASP A 101 4.54 20.22 -14.01
CA ASP A 101 5.64 20.37 -14.96
C ASP A 101 6.31 19.04 -15.36
N GLY A 102 5.49 18.00 -15.59
CA GLY A 102 5.95 16.68 -16.02
C GLY A 102 6.63 15.86 -14.92
N LYS A 103 6.59 16.34 -13.67
CA LYS A 103 7.06 15.62 -12.49
C LYS A 103 5.89 15.29 -11.58
N LEU A 104 5.93 14.10 -11.01
CA LEU A 104 4.96 13.72 -9.99
C LEU A 104 5.43 14.25 -8.64
N ILE A 105 4.68 15.17 -8.04
CA ILE A 105 5.04 15.85 -6.79
C ILE A 105 3.95 15.60 -5.75
N VAL A 106 4.34 15.27 -4.51
CA VAL A 106 3.43 15.16 -3.38
C VAL A 106 2.84 16.53 -3.06
N VAL A 107 1.53 16.59 -2.90
CA VAL A 107 0.77 17.83 -2.65
C VAL A 107 -0.12 17.69 -1.42
N SER A 108 -0.51 18.82 -0.85
CA SER A 108 -1.50 18.91 0.22
C SER A 108 -2.50 20.01 -0.06
N GLY A 109 -3.76 19.80 0.36
CA GLY A 109 -4.83 20.75 0.10
C GLY A 109 -4.63 22.11 0.78
N ASP A 110 -3.80 22.16 1.82
CA ASP A 110 -3.51 23.39 2.59
C ASP A 110 -2.26 24.13 2.11
N THR A 111 -1.25 23.41 1.59
CA THR A 111 0.09 24.00 1.34
C THR A 111 0.49 24.01 -0.13
N ALA A 112 -0.31 23.46 -1.06
CA ALA A 112 0.04 23.42 -2.48
C ALA A 112 0.33 24.80 -3.10
N GLU A 113 -0.42 25.84 -2.70
CA GLU A 113 -0.19 27.20 -3.21
C GLU A 113 1.17 27.78 -2.79
N GLU A 114 1.62 27.47 -1.57
CA GLU A 114 2.95 27.86 -1.07
C GLU A 114 4.09 27.23 -1.89
N GLN A 115 3.78 26.14 -2.61
CA GLN A 115 4.69 25.41 -3.47
C GLN A 115 4.57 25.81 -4.95
N GLY A 116 3.78 26.86 -5.24
CA GLY A 116 3.53 27.30 -6.61
C GLY A 116 2.60 26.39 -7.40
N ILE A 117 1.90 25.48 -6.74
CA ILE A 117 0.98 24.53 -7.38
C ILE A 117 -0.46 25.06 -7.23
N PRO A 118 -1.05 25.64 -8.28
CA PRO A 118 -2.40 26.19 -8.20
C PRO A 118 -3.41 25.04 -8.10
N LEU A 119 -4.24 25.06 -7.05
CA LEU A 119 -5.38 24.17 -6.92
C LEU A 119 -6.68 24.95 -7.04
N GLY A 120 -7.65 24.43 -7.79
CA GLY A 120 -9.03 24.90 -7.77
C GLY A 120 -9.73 24.58 -6.45
N PHE A 121 -10.91 25.17 -6.23
CA PHE A 121 -11.72 24.89 -5.03
C PHE A 121 -12.09 23.41 -4.87
N ILE A 122 -12.55 22.76 -5.95
CA ILE A 122 -12.93 21.34 -5.95
C ILE A 122 -11.71 20.45 -5.68
N GLU A 123 -10.57 20.77 -6.28
CA GLU A 123 -9.31 20.05 -6.10
C GLU A 123 -8.83 20.10 -4.65
N ARG A 124 -8.84 21.28 -4.04
CA ARG A 124 -8.53 21.44 -2.61
C ARG A 124 -9.45 20.62 -1.73
N GLN A 125 -10.75 20.69 -1.96
CA GLN A 125 -11.72 19.98 -1.12
C GLN A 125 -11.57 18.47 -1.24
N LEU A 126 -11.39 17.96 -2.45
CA LEU A 126 -11.15 16.53 -2.69
C LEU A 126 -9.84 16.08 -2.02
N LEU A 127 -8.76 16.84 -2.18
CA LEU A 127 -7.47 16.50 -1.60
C LEU A 127 -7.52 16.48 -0.06
N LYS A 128 -8.23 17.43 0.58
CA LYS A 128 -8.44 17.45 2.04
C LYS A 128 -9.19 16.22 2.55
N GLU A 129 -10.26 15.80 1.87
CA GLU A 129 -11.01 14.61 2.30
C GLU A 129 -10.17 13.33 2.12
N ASN A 130 -9.47 13.23 0.99
CA ASN A 130 -8.50 12.17 0.73
C ASN A 130 -7.40 12.12 1.80
N GLU A 131 -6.86 13.28 2.19
CA GLU A 131 -5.86 13.38 3.26
C GLU A 131 -6.42 12.94 4.61
N LYS A 132 -7.66 13.31 4.94
CA LYS A 132 -8.32 12.86 6.17
C LYS A 132 -8.39 11.34 6.27
N GLN A 133 -8.68 10.64 5.17
CA GLN A 133 -8.69 9.16 5.16
C GLN A 133 -7.33 8.56 5.52
N LEU A 134 -6.23 9.16 5.02
CA LEU A 134 -4.89 8.67 5.34
C LEU A 134 -4.55 8.78 6.83
N SER A 135 -5.22 9.68 7.58
CA SER A 135 -5.07 9.77 9.03
C SER A 135 -5.63 8.56 9.78
N ALA A 136 -6.41 7.70 9.12
CA ALA A 136 -6.88 6.43 9.67
C ALA A 136 -5.89 5.26 9.47
N THR A 137 -4.79 5.48 8.74
CA THR A 137 -3.75 4.46 8.52
C THR A 137 -2.98 4.18 9.81
N ARG A 138 -2.75 2.92 10.15
CA ARG A 138 -2.10 2.52 11.42
C ARG A 138 -0.94 1.58 11.18
N ILE A 139 0.22 1.88 11.77
CA ILE A 139 1.34 0.94 11.85
C ILE A 139 0.97 -0.14 12.87
N VAL A 140 1.08 -1.39 12.46
CA VAL A 140 0.77 -2.59 13.25
C VAL A 140 2.04 -3.19 13.83
N ALA A 141 3.12 -3.23 13.05
CA ALA A 141 4.41 -3.76 13.48
C ALA A 141 5.56 -3.14 12.66
N ARG A 142 6.76 -3.13 13.23
CA ARG A 142 7.94 -2.56 12.58
C ARG A 142 9.23 -3.23 13.06
N THR A 143 10.18 -3.39 12.15
CA THR A 143 11.58 -3.75 12.45
C THR A 143 12.53 -2.82 11.70
N SER A 144 13.83 -3.13 11.71
CA SER A 144 14.83 -2.44 10.89
C SER A 144 14.72 -2.71 9.39
N THR A 145 13.93 -3.70 8.96
CA THR A 145 13.80 -4.11 7.54
C THR A 145 12.37 -4.28 7.08
N LEU A 146 11.39 -3.98 7.95
CA LEU A 146 9.99 -4.30 7.73
C LEU A 146 9.08 -3.26 8.37
N LEU A 147 7.99 -2.95 7.70
CA LEU A 147 6.88 -2.16 8.24
C LEU A 147 5.56 -2.80 7.80
N LEU A 148 4.71 -3.11 8.78
CA LEU A 148 3.37 -3.64 8.60
C LEU A 148 2.37 -2.56 9.00
N PHE A 149 1.42 -2.24 8.12
CA PHE A 149 0.41 -1.21 8.40
C PHE A 149 -0.94 -1.54 7.77
N ASP A 150 -1.99 -1.01 8.38
CA ASP A 150 -3.38 -1.20 8.00
C ASP A 150 -3.96 0.09 7.42
N VAL A 151 -4.66 -0.06 6.30
CA VAL A 151 -5.38 1.00 5.60
C VAL A 151 -6.86 0.60 5.53
N PRO A 152 -7.79 1.37 6.14
CA PRO A 152 -9.21 1.20 5.91
C PRO A 152 -9.54 1.40 4.44
N ALA A 153 -10.37 0.54 3.86
CA ALA A 153 -10.73 0.59 2.45
C ALA A 153 -12.17 0.13 2.24
N ILE A 154 -12.91 0.83 1.37
CA ILE A 154 -14.18 0.34 0.84
C ILE A 154 -13.87 -0.47 -0.41
N MET A 155 -14.21 -1.75 -0.42
CA MET A 155 -14.00 -2.66 -1.54
C MET A 155 -15.34 -3.04 -2.17
N LEU A 156 -15.36 -3.20 -3.49
CA LEU A 156 -16.45 -3.90 -4.18
C LEU A 156 -16.25 -5.41 -3.92
N PHE A 157 -17.11 -5.96 -3.07
CA PHE A 157 -17.06 -7.37 -2.69
C PHE A 157 -18.45 -7.98 -2.86
N GLU A 158 -18.54 -9.05 -3.64
CA GLU A 158 -19.80 -9.73 -3.97
C GLU A 158 -20.89 -8.77 -4.52
N GLY A 159 -20.46 -7.77 -5.30
CA GLY A 159 -21.36 -6.78 -5.90
C GLY A 159 -21.81 -5.66 -4.97
N GLN A 160 -21.27 -5.57 -3.76
CA GLN A 160 -21.62 -4.53 -2.78
C GLN A 160 -20.38 -3.78 -2.28
N HIS A 161 -20.58 -2.51 -1.90
CA HIS A 161 -19.56 -1.70 -1.24
C HIS A 161 -19.47 -2.09 0.23
N GLN A 162 -18.34 -2.66 0.63
CA GLN A 162 -18.10 -3.19 1.97
C GLN A 162 -16.79 -2.66 2.55
N ASP A 163 -16.78 -2.44 3.86
CA ASP A 163 -15.62 -1.96 4.59
C ASP A 163 -14.63 -3.11 4.86
N PHE A 164 -13.36 -2.88 4.53
CA PHE A 164 -12.25 -3.81 4.76
C PHE A 164 -11.05 -3.09 5.36
N ILE A 165 -10.14 -3.89 5.91
CA ILE A 165 -8.77 -3.44 6.20
C ILE A 165 -7.85 -4.04 5.13
N MET A 166 -7.14 -3.18 4.42
CA MET A 166 -6.06 -3.56 3.51
C MET A 166 -4.73 -3.50 4.25
N ARG A 167 -4.21 -4.68 4.61
CA ARG A 167 -2.95 -4.80 5.34
C ARG A 167 -1.78 -4.86 4.38
N HIS A 168 -0.80 -3.99 4.58
CA HIS A 168 0.39 -3.84 3.77
C HIS A 168 1.62 -4.28 4.56
N PHE A 169 2.31 -5.29 4.05
CA PHE A 169 3.58 -5.78 4.56
C PHE A 169 4.69 -5.33 3.62
N VAL A 170 5.44 -4.30 4.02
CA VAL A 170 6.56 -3.75 3.24
C VAL A 170 7.86 -4.22 3.86
N TRP A 171 8.78 -4.73 3.04
CA TRP A 171 10.11 -5.12 3.50
C TRP A 171 11.20 -4.73 2.51
N ILE A 172 12.43 -4.71 3.02
CA ILE A 172 13.65 -4.52 2.25
C ILE A 172 14.59 -5.71 2.44
N ASP A 173 15.18 -6.21 1.36
CA ASP A 173 16.29 -7.15 1.44
C ASP A 173 17.54 -6.45 1.98
N ARG A 174 18.02 -6.89 3.13
CA ARG A 174 19.12 -6.22 3.84
C ARG A 174 20.42 -6.19 3.04
N ARG A 175 20.63 -7.11 2.09
CA ARG A 175 21.90 -7.22 1.34
C ARG A 175 21.88 -6.38 0.06
N SER A 176 20.77 -6.39 -0.66
CA SER A 176 20.62 -5.73 -1.97
C SER A 176 19.91 -4.39 -1.91
N GLY A 177 19.17 -4.11 -0.83
CA GLY A 177 18.34 -2.92 -0.72
C GLY A 177 17.04 -2.98 -1.53
N VAL A 178 16.69 -4.14 -2.10
CA VAL A 178 15.49 -4.31 -2.91
C VAL A 178 14.24 -4.34 -2.03
N HIS A 179 13.27 -3.47 -2.33
CA HIS A 179 11.97 -3.44 -1.66
C HIS A 179 10.96 -4.38 -2.28
N SER A 180 10.00 -4.83 -1.49
CA SER A 180 8.82 -5.55 -1.95
C SER A 180 7.66 -5.35 -0.98
N MET A 181 6.45 -5.63 -1.47
CA MET A 181 5.24 -5.50 -0.69
C MET A 181 4.31 -6.70 -0.89
N LEU A 182 3.69 -7.14 0.20
CA LEU A 182 2.55 -8.06 0.20
C LEU A 182 1.34 -7.29 0.72
N VAL A 183 0.20 -7.49 0.07
CA VAL A 183 -1.06 -6.86 0.46
C VAL A 183 -2.14 -7.92 0.59
N TRP A 184 -2.98 -7.84 1.61
CA TRP A 184 -4.14 -8.72 1.75
C TRP A 184 -5.32 -8.02 2.42
N LEU A 185 -6.51 -8.59 2.22
CA LEU A 185 -7.76 -8.08 2.76
C LEU A 185 -8.17 -8.81 4.04
N ILE A 186 -8.62 -8.00 4.97
CA ILE A 186 -9.11 -8.38 6.28
C ILE A 186 -10.53 -7.86 6.40
N ASP A 187 -11.47 -8.77 6.67
CA ASP A 187 -12.83 -8.47 7.07
C ASP A 187 -12.80 -7.93 8.53
N PRO A 188 -13.26 -6.71 8.78
CA PRO A 188 -13.26 -6.09 10.09
C PRO A 188 -14.33 -6.74 10.97
N SER A 189 -14.06 -7.94 11.47
CA SER A 189 -14.94 -8.61 12.44
C SER A 189 -14.70 -8.11 13.87
N GLU A 190 -15.73 -8.12 14.71
CA GLU A 190 -15.74 -7.58 16.08
C GLU A 190 -14.88 -8.33 17.13
N ASN A 191 -14.15 -9.39 16.75
CA ASN A 191 -13.32 -10.17 17.67
C ASN A 191 -11.82 -9.85 17.53
N ASP A 192 -11.03 -10.10 18.59
CA ASP A 192 -9.56 -9.88 18.64
C ASP A 192 -8.77 -10.58 17.51
N HIS A 193 -9.40 -11.56 16.84
CA HIS A 193 -8.89 -12.19 15.62
C HIS A 193 -9.52 -11.56 14.38
N LEU A 194 -8.67 -10.96 13.56
CA LEU A 194 -9.06 -10.39 12.29
C LEU A 194 -9.39 -11.52 11.30
N LYS A 195 -10.58 -11.49 10.71
CA LYS A 195 -10.99 -12.52 9.75
C LYS A 195 -10.37 -12.22 8.38
N LEU A 196 -9.49 -13.09 7.89
CA LEU A 196 -8.98 -12.96 6.52
C LEU A 196 -10.06 -13.37 5.52
N THR A 197 -10.10 -12.67 4.40
CA THR A 197 -10.88 -13.12 3.25
C THR A 197 -10.24 -14.38 2.62
N ASP A 198 -11.01 -15.12 1.81
CA ASP A 198 -10.48 -16.24 1.03
C ASP A 198 -9.71 -15.82 -0.21
N LYS A 199 -9.63 -14.51 -0.48
CA LYS A 199 -8.74 -13.99 -1.53
C LYS A 199 -7.28 -14.27 -1.17
N PRO A 200 -6.43 -14.58 -2.17
CA PRO A 200 -4.99 -14.75 -1.96
C PRO A 200 -4.34 -13.43 -1.53
N MET A 201 -3.13 -13.52 -0.98
CA MET A 201 -2.28 -12.35 -0.83
C MET A 201 -1.81 -11.87 -2.19
N ARG A 202 -1.51 -10.57 -2.31
CA ARG A 202 -1.00 -9.96 -3.53
C ARG A 202 0.43 -9.51 -3.33
N TRP A 203 1.37 -10.11 -4.05
CA TRP A 203 2.75 -9.63 -4.13
C TRP A 203 2.83 -8.49 -5.15
N VAL A 204 3.18 -7.31 -4.65
CA VAL A 204 3.29 -6.07 -5.40
C VAL A 204 4.76 -5.67 -5.48
N PRO A 205 5.37 -5.64 -6.68
CA PRO A 205 6.73 -5.15 -6.87
C PRO A 205 6.87 -3.69 -6.42
N ALA A 206 8.03 -3.32 -5.88
CA ALA A 206 8.34 -1.92 -5.64
C ALA A 206 8.40 -1.14 -6.98
N GLY A 207 8.07 0.15 -6.93
CA GLY A 207 7.98 1.00 -8.11
C GLY A 207 6.72 0.77 -8.94
N THR A 208 5.74 0.02 -8.44
CA THR A 208 4.48 -0.23 -9.18
C THR A 208 3.76 1.09 -9.43
N ARG A 209 3.45 1.35 -10.70
CA ARG A 209 2.58 2.46 -11.14
C ARG A 209 1.34 1.86 -11.77
N GLU A 210 0.17 2.23 -11.29
CA GLU A 210 -1.08 1.55 -11.66
C GLU A 210 -2.27 2.50 -11.78
N GLU A 211 -3.31 2.02 -12.49
CA GLU A 211 -4.61 2.66 -12.56
C GLU A 211 -5.59 1.95 -11.62
N ARG A 212 -5.89 2.60 -10.49
CA ARG A 212 -6.76 2.05 -9.46
C ARG A 212 -8.19 2.11 -9.92
N ARG A 213 -8.75 0.94 -10.23
CA ARG A 213 -10.14 0.80 -10.64
C ARG A 213 -11.09 1.04 -9.46
N ILE A 214 -12.04 1.96 -9.67
CA ILE A 214 -13.05 2.36 -8.68
C ILE A 214 -14.44 2.13 -9.28
N HIS A 215 -15.27 1.39 -8.54
CA HIS A 215 -16.70 1.23 -8.79
C HIS A 215 -17.48 2.39 -8.17
N VAL A 216 -18.50 2.88 -8.88
CA VAL A 216 -19.38 3.96 -8.43
C VAL A 216 -20.78 3.41 -8.14
N ASP A 217 -21.34 3.79 -6.99
CA ASP A 217 -22.72 3.47 -6.61
C ASP A 217 -23.51 4.76 -6.34
N ALA A 218 -24.35 5.15 -7.30
CA ALA A 218 -25.15 6.37 -7.23
C ALA A 218 -26.26 6.32 -6.17
N SER A 219 -26.65 5.13 -5.70
CA SER A 219 -27.68 4.99 -4.66
C SER A 219 -27.26 5.59 -3.31
N THR A 220 -25.96 5.78 -3.11
CA THR A 220 -25.38 6.37 -1.89
C THR A 220 -25.17 7.89 -1.98
N PHE A 221 -25.58 8.52 -3.09
CA PHE A 221 -25.45 9.96 -3.25
C PHE A 221 -26.46 10.69 -2.35
N LEU A 222 -26.08 11.86 -1.84
CA LEU A 222 -26.98 12.73 -1.11
C LEU A 222 -27.99 13.41 -2.04
N LEU A 223 -29.03 14.00 -1.45
CA LEU A 223 -29.95 14.89 -2.16
C LEU A 223 -29.16 15.99 -2.90
N GLY A 224 -29.41 16.12 -4.21
CA GLY A 224 -28.65 17.01 -5.09
C GLY A 224 -27.51 16.33 -5.85
N GLY A 225 -27.36 15.00 -5.78
CA GLY A 225 -26.42 14.22 -6.59
C GLY A 225 -24.97 14.32 -6.12
N ILE A 226 -24.76 14.60 -4.83
CA ILE A 226 -23.42 14.77 -4.24
C ILE A 226 -22.92 13.38 -3.77
N PRO A 227 -21.79 12.88 -4.31
CA PRO A 227 -21.22 11.60 -3.87
C PRO A 227 -20.75 11.65 -2.42
N THR A 228 -20.80 10.50 -1.74
CA THR A 228 -20.22 10.27 -0.41
C THR A 228 -19.02 9.34 -0.52
N GLU A 229 -18.29 9.11 0.57
CA GLU A 229 -17.20 8.11 0.59
C GLU A 229 -17.70 6.72 0.15
N ARG A 230 -18.88 6.31 0.63
CA ARG A 230 -19.51 5.03 0.28
C ARG A 230 -19.95 4.95 -1.18
N SER A 231 -19.93 6.05 -1.92
CA SER A 231 -20.17 6.05 -3.36
C SER A 231 -19.04 5.43 -4.17
N PHE A 232 -17.87 5.25 -3.57
CA PHE A 232 -16.69 4.76 -4.25
C PHE A 232 -16.15 3.52 -3.56
N ALA A 233 -15.87 2.48 -4.35
CA ALA A 233 -15.25 1.27 -3.84
C ALA A 233 -14.13 0.78 -4.76
N LEU A 234 -13.05 0.28 -4.19
CA LEU A 234 -11.95 -0.33 -4.94
C LEU A 234 -12.39 -1.69 -5.48
N GLU A 235 -12.14 -1.96 -6.77
CA GLU A 235 -12.54 -3.23 -7.37
C GLU A 235 -11.60 -4.40 -7.00
N ASP A 236 -10.33 -4.12 -6.77
CA ASP A 236 -9.33 -5.14 -6.39
C ASP A 236 -8.17 -4.54 -5.57
N LEU A 237 -7.34 -5.41 -5.01
CA LEU A 237 -6.02 -5.09 -4.49
C LEU A 237 -5.13 -4.46 -5.58
N PRO A 238 -4.05 -3.74 -5.20
CA PRO A 238 -3.07 -3.25 -6.18
C PRO A 238 -2.63 -4.37 -7.13
N PRO A 239 -2.32 -4.08 -8.41
CA PRO A 239 -1.90 -5.12 -9.34
C PRO A 239 -0.60 -5.80 -8.87
N GLY A 240 -0.49 -7.09 -9.15
CA GLY A 240 0.59 -7.92 -8.65
C GLY A 240 0.35 -9.38 -8.97
N ARG A 241 1.04 -10.27 -8.24
CA ARG A 241 0.89 -11.71 -8.40
C ARG A 241 0.24 -12.31 -7.16
N ASP A 242 -0.71 -13.21 -7.39
CA ASP A 242 -1.39 -13.91 -6.30
C ASP A 242 -0.45 -14.93 -5.64
N VAL A 243 -0.37 -14.84 -4.32
CA VAL A 243 0.38 -15.75 -3.45
C VAL A 243 -0.63 -16.45 -2.56
N ALA A 244 -0.73 -17.77 -2.73
CA ALA A 244 -1.65 -18.59 -1.95
C ALA A 244 -1.28 -18.59 -0.46
N TRP A 245 -2.30 -18.66 0.39
CA TRP A 245 -2.11 -18.82 1.82
C TRP A 245 -1.51 -20.19 2.17
N THR A 246 -0.56 -20.20 3.10
CA THR A 246 -0.25 -21.39 3.89
C THR A 246 -1.01 -21.32 5.22
N PRO A 247 -1.24 -22.45 5.92
CA PRO A 247 -1.90 -22.43 7.23
C PRO A 247 -1.22 -21.48 8.22
N ASP A 248 0.12 -21.50 8.28
CA ASP A 248 0.88 -20.63 9.17
C ASP A 248 0.80 -19.16 8.75
N ALA A 249 0.88 -18.86 7.45
CA ALA A 249 0.76 -17.49 6.97
C ALA A 249 -0.61 -16.90 7.32
N ARG A 250 -1.68 -17.68 7.12
CA ARG A 250 -3.05 -17.26 7.47
C ARG A 250 -3.19 -17.05 8.98
N LYS A 251 -2.66 -17.95 9.81
CA LYS A 251 -2.70 -17.87 11.27
C LYS A 251 -2.06 -16.60 11.82
N TYR A 252 -0.89 -16.20 11.32
CA TYR A 252 -0.19 -15.03 11.84
C TYR A 252 -0.66 -13.73 11.18
N ALA A 253 -1.10 -13.76 9.90
CA ALA A 253 -1.57 -12.56 9.20
C ALA A 253 -2.90 -12.03 9.76
N SER A 254 -3.69 -12.86 10.44
CA SER A 254 -4.95 -12.52 11.12
C SER A 254 -4.78 -11.87 12.50
N LEU A 255 -3.54 -11.67 12.99
CA LEU A 255 -3.33 -11.06 14.29
C LEU A 255 -3.50 -9.54 14.23
N SER A 256 -4.24 -8.97 15.18
CA SER A 256 -4.38 -7.51 15.32
C SER A 256 -3.15 -6.85 15.95
N ARG A 257 -2.38 -7.61 16.74
CA ARG A 257 -1.14 -7.19 17.42
C ARG A 257 -0.11 -8.30 17.36
N PHE A 258 1.17 -7.93 17.46
CA PHE A 258 2.27 -8.87 17.35
C PHE A 258 3.25 -8.72 18.51
N SER A 259 3.51 -9.82 19.21
CA SER A 259 4.76 -9.97 19.94
C SER A 259 5.93 -10.12 18.96
N THR A 260 7.15 -9.95 19.45
CA THR A 260 8.39 -10.21 18.71
C THR A 260 8.39 -11.59 18.03
N ASP A 261 7.99 -12.64 18.76
CA ASP A 261 8.02 -14.01 18.23
C ASP A 261 6.89 -14.25 17.23
N GLN A 262 5.71 -13.65 17.43
CA GLN A 262 4.63 -13.71 16.45
C GLN A 262 4.99 -12.99 15.15
N LEU A 263 5.66 -11.84 15.23
CA LEU A 263 6.14 -11.13 14.04
C LEU A 263 7.21 -11.94 13.30
N ARG A 264 8.14 -12.58 14.02
CA ARG A 264 9.13 -13.48 13.42
C ARG A 264 8.44 -14.64 12.69
N ALA A 265 7.47 -15.28 13.35
CA ALA A 265 6.72 -16.38 12.78
C ALA A 265 5.90 -15.95 11.54
N LEU A 266 5.32 -14.74 11.55
CA LEU A 266 4.68 -14.17 10.36
C LEU A 266 5.67 -14.06 9.20
N VAL A 267 6.84 -13.45 9.42
CA VAL A 267 7.87 -13.27 8.39
C VAL A 267 8.30 -14.60 7.80
N GLU A 268 8.57 -15.59 8.65
CA GLU A 268 8.97 -16.93 8.24
C GLU A 268 7.89 -17.63 7.40
N ALA A 269 6.63 -17.55 7.86
CA ALA A 269 5.49 -18.14 7.15
C ALA A 269 5.24 -17.49 5.78
N LEU A 270 5.34 -16.15 5.69
CA LEU A 270 5.22 -15.41 4.43
C LEU A 270 6.36 -15.71 3.47
N ASN A 271 7.60 -15.82 3.96
CA ASN A 271 8.75 -16.22 3.15
C ASN A 271 8.56 -17.64 2.60
N GLY A 272 8.06 -18.57 3.43
CA GLY A 272 7.72 -19.93 2.99
C GLY A 272 6.66 -19.93 1.87
N ALA A 273 5.62 -19.11 1.99
CA ALA A 273 4.59 -18.95 0.95
C ALA A 273 5.17 -18.38 -0.36
N LEU A 274 6.01 -17.34 -0.28
CA LEU A 274 6.69 -16.74 -1.42
C LEU A 274 7.66 -17.70 -2.11
N HIS A 275 8.40 -18.52 -1.34
CA HIS A 275 9.31 -19.52 -1.90
C HIS A 275 8.54 -20.58 -2.70
N ARG A 276 7.43 -21.11 -2.16
CA ARG A 276 6.55 -22.05 -2.88
C ARG A 276 6.00 -21.43 -4.16
N PHE A 277 5.54 -20.18 -4.08
CA PHE A 277 5.05 -19.44 -5.23
C PHE A 277 6.13 -19.35 -6.33
N ARG A 278 7.36 -18.96 -5.99
CA ARG A 278 8.47 -18.84 -6.96
C ARG A 278 8.81 -20.17 -7.61
N ASN A 279 8.89 -21.25 -6.84
CA ASN A 279 9.19 -22.58 -7.38
C ASN A 279 8.09 -23.03 -8.36
N ALA A 280 6.82 -22.82 -8.01
CA ALA A 280 5.71 -23.13 -8.89
C ALA A 280 5.72 -22.32 -10.21
N GLN A 281 6.26 -21.10 -10.21
CA GLN A 281 6.46 -20.32 -11.44
C GLN A 281 7.58 -20.91 -12.29
N LEU A 282 8.72 -21.23 -11.68
CA LEU A 282 9.87 -21.83 -12.38
C LEU A 282 9.52 -23.17 -13.03
N ASP A 283 8.71 -24.00 -12.37
CA ASP A 283 8.28 -25.28 -12.92
C ASP A 283 7.31 -25.12 -14.11
N ARG A 284 6.53 -24.02 -14.16
CA ARG A 284 5.66 -23.69 -15.31
C ARG A 284 6.43 -23.15 -16.51
N GLU A 285 7.58 -22.54 -16.29
CA GLU A 285 8.43 -21.94 -17.33
C GLU A 285 9.45 -22.93 -17.93
N ARG A 286 9.56 -24.15 -17.38
CA ARG A 286 10.42 -25.19 -17.97
C ARG A 286 9.83 -25.67 -19.30
N PRO A 287 10.59 -25.61 -20.41
CA PRO A 287 10.12 -26.14 -21.68
C PRO A 287 9.96 -27.66 -21.55
N ILE A 288 8.80 -28.17 -21.98
CA ILE A 288 8.56 -29.60 -22.14
C ILE A 288 9.56 -30.09 -23.19
N SER A 289 10.66 -30.69 -22.73
CA SER A 289 11.61 -31.36 -23.62
C SER A 289 10.88 -32.56 -24.22
N LYS A 290 10.64 -32.50 -25.53
CA LYS A 290 10.22 -33.66 -26.33
C LYS A 290 11.44 -34.46 -26.74
#